data_AF-A0A357A4D8-F1
#
_entry.id   AF-A0A357A4D8-F1
#
_cell.length_a   1.000
_cell.length_b   1.000
_cell.length_c   1.000
_cell.angle_alpha   90.00
_cell.angle_beta   90.00
_cell.angle_gamma   90.00
#
_symmetry.space_group_name_H-M   'P 1'
#
loop_
_entity.id
_entity.type
_entity.pdbx_description
1 polymer ?
#
loop_
_entity_poly.entity_id
_entity_poly.type
_entity_poly.pdbx_seq_one_letter_code
_entity_poly.pdbx_strand_id
1 'polypeptide(L)' 'MLLMTALLGAIELGLLYSLVGLGVYLSFRVLDFPDLTVD' A
#
# COMPACT_ATOMS: atom_id res chain seq x y z
N MET A 1 -11.02 8.83 -24.51
CA MET A 1 -9.71 8.12 -24.40
C MET A 1 -9.03 8.41 -23.06
N LEU A 2 -8.83 9.68 -22.68
CA LEU A 2 -8.17 10.09 -21.42
C LEU A 2 -8.81 9.53 -20.12
N LEU A 3 -10.14 9.47 -20.04
CA LEU A 3 -10.82 9.00 -18.82
C LEU A 3 -10.55 7.51 -18.54
N MET A 4 -10.53 6.68 -19.58
CA MET A 4 -10.31 5.25 -19.45
C MET A 4 -8.88 4.95 -18.99
N THR A 5 -7.90 5.68 -19.54
CA THR A 5 -6.49 5.55 -19.15
C THR A 5 -6.22 6.09 -17.75
N ALA A 6 -6.89 7.17 -17.35
CA ALA A 6 -6.78 7.71 -15.99
C ALA A 6 -7.39 6.75 -14.95
N LEU A 7 -8.52 6.11 -15.27
CA LEU A 7 -9.15 5.13 -14.39
C LEU A 7 -8.27 3.89 -14.19
N LEU A 8 -7.69 3.37 -15.28
CA LEU A 8 -6.75 2.23 -15.20
C LEU A 8 -5.51 2.60 -14.38
N GLY A 9 -4.90 3.77 -14.64
CA GLY A 9 -3.74 4.24 -13.88
C GLY A 9 -4.03 4.47 -12.39
N ALA A 10 -5.23 4.96 -12.05
CA ALA A 10 -5.64 5.11 -10.66
C ALA A 10 -5.78 3.77 -9.94
N ILE A 11 -6.30 2.74 -10.62
CA ILE A 11 -6.42 1.38 -10.08
C ILE A 11 -5.04 0.74 -9.89
N GLU A 12 -4.15 0.86 -10.88
CA GLU A 12 -2.77 0.35 -10.80
C GLU A 12 -2.00 0.96 -9.64
N LEU A 13 -2.04 2.29 -9.50
CA LEU A 13 -1.40 3.00 -8.39
C LEU A 13 -2.06 2.65 -7.05
N GLY A 14 -3.39 2.60 -6.99
CA GLY A 14 -4.13 2.21 -5.78
C GLY A 14 -3.75 0.81 -5.29
N LEU A 15 -3.62 -0.16 -6.20
CA LEU A 15 -3.17 -1.52 -5.88
C LEU A 15 -1.73 -1.53 -5.36
N LEU A 16 -0.80 -0.80 -6.00
CA LEU A 16 0.57 -0.68 -5.53
C LEU A 16 0.66 -0.10 -4.11
N TYR A 17 -0.02 1.02 -3.85
CA TYR A 17 0.00 1.63 -2.52
C TYR A 17 -0.75 0.80 -1.48
N SER A 18 -1.81 0.10 -1.86
CA SER A 18 -2.50 -0.83 -0.96
C SER A 18 -1.59 -1.98 -0.52
N LEU A 19 -0.70 -2.46 -1.39
CA LEU A 19 0.28 -3.50 -1.05
C LEU A 19 1.28 -3.02 0.01
N VAL A 20 1.73 -1.76 -0.09
CA VAL A 20 2.59 -1.13 0.93
C VAL A 20 1.85 -1.00 2.27
N GLY A 21 0.62 -0.49 2.26
CA GLY A 21 -0.21 -0.39 3.46
C GLY A 21 -0.53 -1.75 4.08
N LEU A 22 -0.72 -2.78 3.26
CA LEU A 22 -0.93 -4.16 3.70
C LEU A 22 0.34 -4.70 4.37
N GLY A 23 1.53 -4.42 3.82
CA GLY A 23 2.80 -4.74 4.46
C GLY A 23 2.94 -4.11 5.85
N VAL A 24 2.62 -2.81 5.97
CA VAL A 24 2.61 -2.11 7.27
C VAL A 24 1.61 -2.73 8.25
N TYR A 25 0.39 -3.02 7.79
CA TYR A 25 -0.64 -3.66 8.61
C TYR A 25 -0.18 -5.03 9.12
N LEU A 26 0.37 -5.87 8.25
CA LEU A 26 0.87 -7.19 8.64
C LEU A 26 1.99 -7.09 9.68
N SER A 27 2.97 -6.20 9.47
CA SER A 27 4.10 -6.01 10.39
C SER A 27 3.66 -5.64 11.80
N PHE A 28 2.76 -4.66 11.95
CA PHE A 28 2.40 -4.12 13.26
C PHE A 28 1.15 -4.74 13.91
N ARG A 29 0.27 -5.37 13.13
CA ARG A 29 -0.98 -5.93 13.66
C ARG A 29 -1.01 -7.45 13.68
N VAL A 30 -0.28 -8.11 12.79
CA VAL A 30 -0.30 -9.58 12.70
C VAL A 30 0.96 -10.19 13.28
N LEU A 31 2.12 -9.61 12.96
CA LEU A 31 3.41 -10.13 13.41
C LEU A 31 3.89 -9.49 14.71
N ASP A 32 3.21 -8.44 15.19
CA ASP A 32 3.60 -7.66 16.38
C ASP A 32 5.10 -7.32 16.39
N PHE A 33 5.66 -7.01 15.22
CA PHE A 33 7.05 -6.56 15.16
C PHE A 33 7.15 -5.27 15.97
N PRO A 34 8.03 -5.22 17.01
CA PRO A 34 8.22 -3.99 17.76
C PRO A 34 8.61 -2.90 16.77
N ASP A 35 7.98 -1.74 16.90
CA ASP A 35 8.09 -0.63 15.97
C ASP A 35 9.57 -0.41 15.60
N LEU A 36 9.90 -0.51 14.31
CA LEU A 36 11.25 -0.22 13.82
C LEU A 36 11.41 1.30 13.77
N THR A 37 11.33 1.95 14.92
CA THR A 37 11.82 3.31 15.06
C THR A 37 13.32 3.25 14.75
N VAL A 38 13.72 3.80 13.59
CA VAL A 38 15.09 4.27 13.38
C VAL A 38 15.24 5.51 14.25
N ASP A 39 15.37 5.30 15.55
CA ASP A 39 16.24 6.18 16.33
C ASP A 39 17.70 5.92 15.91
#